data_AF-A0A0W0VNA6-F1
#
_entry.id   AF-A0A0W0VNA6-F1
#
_cell.length_a   1.000
_cell.length_b   1.000
_cell.length_c   1.000
_cell.angle_alpha   90.00
_cell.angle_beta   90.00
_cell.angle_gamma   90.00
#
_symmetry.space_group_name_H-M   'P 1'
#
loop_
_entity.id
_entity.type
_entity.pdbx_description
1 polymer ?
#
loop_
_entity_poly.entity_id
_entity_poly.type
_entity_poly.pdbx_seq_one_letter_code
_entity_poly.pdbx_strand_id
1 'polypeptide(L)'
;MLEFYKKQLDCQELLKSVLSSTDFPNEVHESLFFLIEQQRERLKRLIASLTEGFEVDSKALLNEYVATYHNQERLMKTVWGELTEVWLPPLNAPTMDCNKTKDFVDNFEVIEESSVPEFLNPLPVIGGQEFSLPFVAPTSYTGAFFQQPPTSKSPVLPPTLTTSAMLPSDDVHMHKKRKRGSERASLEENTLQLAQLQTRKEAGEKLTDPEKKEFRRLRNLFAAKASREKRKTHTQQLERTYAELSEENKQLENDCIWLETENRILREELNADLKLLSWISTHIGPASSESQRLFQEQLRAVLLRFSMNPSATPEELRGAFTPK
;
A
#
# COMPACT_ATOMS: atom_id res chain seq x y z
N MET A 1 6.46 -13.19 4.11
CA MET A 1 7.53 -12.22 3.81
C MET A 1 8.47 -12.74 2.71
N LEU A 2 9.06 -13.93 2.87
CA LEU A 2 9.93 -14.53 1.84
C LEU A 2 9.24 -14.74 0.48
N GLU A 3 8.00 -15.25 0.49
CA GLU A 3 7.20 -15.45 -0.72
C GLU A 3 6.97 -14.15 -1.50
N PHE A 4 6.79 -13.03 -0.79
CA PHE A 4 6.65 -11.71 -1.42
C PHE A 4 7.90 -11.36 -2.22
N TYR A 5 9.10 -11.51 -1.63
CA TYR A 5 10.35 -11.20 -2.33
C TYR A 5 10.63 -12.15 -3.49
N LYS A 6 10.27 -13.44 -3.37
CA LYS A 6 10.35 -14.41 -4.48
C LYS A 6 9.42 -14.01 -5.64
N LYS A 7 8.16 -13.69 -5.35
CA LYS A 7 7.20 -13.22 -6.35
C LYS A 7 7.68 -11.93 -7.03
N GLN A 8 8.22 -10.98 -6.27
CA GLN A 8 8.79 -9.75 -6.84
C GLN A 8 10.01 -10.04 -7.72
N LEU A 9 10.86 -11.01 -7.34
CA LEU A 9 12.00 -11.42 -8.17
C LEU A 9 11.52 -11.99 -9.50
N ASP A 10 10.52 -12.87 -9.50
CA ASP A 10 9.93 -13.44 -10.71
C ASP A 10 9.33 -12.36 -11.62
N CYS A 11 8.66 -11.36 -11.04
CA CYS A 11 8.16 -10.20 -11.79
C CYS A 11 9.31 -9.43 -12.48
N GLN A 12 10.44 -9.22 -11.81
CA GLN A 12 11.59 -8.52 -12.40
C GLN A 12 12.28 -9.35 -13.49
N GLU A 13 12.33 -10.68 -13.37
CA GLU A 13 12.82 -11.59 -14.43
C GLU A 13 11.93 -11.49 -15.68
N LEU A 14 10.61 -11.53 -15.48
CA LEU A 14 9.64 -11.41 -16.57
C LEU A 14 9.75 -10.05 -17.26
N LEU A 15 9.85 -8.97 -16.47
CA LEU A 15 10.00 -7.62 -16.99
C LEU A 15 11.29 -7.44 -17.81
N LYS A 16 12.39 -8.04 -17.35
CA LYS A 16 13.65 -8.08 -18.11
C LYS A 16 13.48 -8.76 -19.47
N SER A 17 12.78 -9.90 -19.50
CA SER A 17 12.49 -10.64 -20.74
C SER A 17 11.66 -9.83 -21.73
N VAL A 18 10.64 -9.12 -21.24
CA VAL A 18 9.79 -8.24 -22.05
C VAL A 18 10.58 -7.04 -22.58
N LEU A 19 11.42 -6.41 -21.76
CA LEU A 19 12.29 -5.32 -22.22
C LEU A 19 13.33 -5.77 -23.24
N SER A 20 13.80 -7.01 -23.15
CA SER A 20 14.77 -7.55 -24.12
C SER A 20 14.16 -7.79 -25.51
N SER A 21 12.83 -7.84 -25.62
CA SER A 21 12.11 -8.10 -26.87
C SER A 21 11.45 -6.86 -27.48
N THR A 22 11.67 -5.69 -26.90
CA THR A 22 11.00 -4.44 -27.30
C THR A 22 12.01 -3.38 -27.76
N ASP A 23 11.72 -2.75 -28.90
CA ASP A 23 12.54 -1.67 -29.48
C ASP A 23 12.13 -0.31 -28.88
N PHE A 24 12.78 0.08 -27.79
CA PHE A 24 12.57 1.38 -27.12
C PHE A 24 13.69 2.38 -27.43
N PRO A 25 13.47 3.70 -27.19
CA PRO A 25 14.53 4.69 -27.27
C PRO A 25 15.71 4.31 -26.35
N ASN A 26 16.92 4.26 -26.90
CA ASN A 26 18.10 3.67 -26.24
C ASN A 26 18.33 4.16 -24.79
N GLU A 27 18.21 5.45 -24.50
CA GLU A 27 18.57 5.98 -23.17
C GLU A 27 17.61 5.53 -22.05
N VAL A 28 16.30 5.50 -22.33
CA VAL A 28 15.29 5.08 -21.34
C VAL A 28 15.32 3.57 -21.16
N HIS A 29 15.56 2.84 -22.25
CA HIS A 29 15.71 1.40 -22.24
C HIS A 29 16.91 0.94 -21.40
N GLU A 30 18.08 1.52 -21.64
CA GLU A 30 19.30 1.22 -20.88
C GLU A 30 19.13 1.54 -19.39
N SER A 31 18.49 2.68 -19.08
CA SER A 31 18.20 3.09 -17.70
C SER A 31 17.26 2.11 -17.00
N LEU A 32 16.20 1.67 -17.68
CA LEU A 32 15.26 0.68 -17.15
C LEU A 32 15.92 -0.68 -16.94
N PHE A 33 16.70 -1.15 -17.92
CA PHE A 33 17.40 -2.42 -17.83
C PHE A 33 18.38 -2.43 -16.67
N PHE A 34 19.12 -1.34 -16.47
CA PHE A 34 20.02 -1.16 -15.33
C PHE A 34 19.28 -1.22 -13.99
N LEU A 35 18.14 -0.51 -13.86
CA LEU A 35 17.35 -0.53 -12.63
C LEU A 35 16.80 -1.94 -12.32
N ILE A 36 16.34 -2.67 -13.34
CA ILE A 36 15.85 -4.04 -13.18
C ILE A 36 16.96 -4.96 -12.70
N GLU A 37 18.16 -4.88 -13.27
CA GLU A 37 19.30 -5.68 -12.80
C GLU A 37 19.63 -5.39 -11.35
N GLN A 38 19.68 -4.11 -10.96
CA GLN A 38 19.93 -3.77 -9.57
C GLN A 38 18.83 -4.29 -8.63
N GLN A 39 17.56 -4.23 -9.04
CA GLN A 39 16.46 -4.73 -8.23
C GLN A 39 16.49 -6.25 -8.06
N ARG A 40 16.80 -6.99 -9.14
CA ARG A 40 17.02 -8.43 -9.08
C ARG A 40 18.14 -8.80 -8.11
N GLU A 41 19.26 -8.08 -8.17
CA GLU A 41 20.38 -8.32 -7.26
C GLU A 41 20.01 -8.03 -5.80
N ARG A 42 19.35 -6.91 -5.52
CA ARG A 42 18.88 -6.57 -4.17
C ARG A 42 17.89 -7.59 -3.63
N LEU A 43 16.93 -8.03 -4.44
CA LEU A 43 15.96 -9.07 -4.07
C LEU A 43 16.65 -10.40 -3.78
N LYS A 44 17.63 -10.81 -4.58
CA LYS A 44 18.43 -12.02 -4.32
C LYS A 44 19.17 -11.92 -2.98
N ARG A 45 19.77 -10.76 -2.68
CA ARG A 45 20.44 -10.53 -1.38
C ARG A 45 19.48 -10.53 -0.19
N LEU A 46 18.29 -9.94 -0.35
CA LEU A 46 17.23 -9.95 0.69
C LEU A 46 16.68 -11.37 0.92
N ILE A 47 16.49 -12.14 -0.15
CA ILE A 47 16.07 -13.55 -0.05
C ILE A 47 17.15 -14.34 0.68
N ALA A 48 18.41 -14.21 0.26
CA ALA A 48 19.54 -14.90 0.89
C ALA A 48 19.73 -14.51 2.36
N SER A 49 19.55 -13.24 2.74
CA SER A 49 19.64 -12.85 4.15
C SER A 49 18.54 -13.48 5.01
N LEU A 50 17.35 -13.70 4.44
CA LEU A 50 16.21 -14.34 5.11
C LEU A 50 16.30 -15.87 5.15
N THR A 51 16.91 -16.51 4.16
CA THR A 51 17.00 -17.99 4.07
C THR A 51 18.27 -18.56 4.66
N GLU A 52 19.40 -17.87 4.45
CA GLU A 52 20.74 -18.38 4.79
C GLU A 52 21.34 -17.64 6.00
N GLY A 53 20.66 -16.63 6.53
CA GLY A 53 21.06 -15.94 7.76
C GLY A 53 22.31 -15.07 7.63
N PHE A 54 22.65 -14.62 6.41
CA PHE A 54 23.76 -13.70 6.20
C PHE A 54 23.56 -12.38 6.97
N GLU A 55 24.62 -11.90 7.63
CA GLU A 55 24.68 -10.57 8.22
C GLU A 55 24.71 -9.50 7.12
N VAL A 56 23.52 -9.16 6.63
CA VAL A 56 23.31 -8.03 5.73
C VAL A 56 22.30 -7.10 6.38
N ASP A 57 22.55 -5.78 6.31
CA ASP A 57 21.60 -4.77 6.75
C ASP A 57 20.35 -4.80 5.86
N SER A 58 19.44 -5.70 6.23
CA SER A 58 18.21 -5.99 5.49
C SER A 58 17.28 -4.78 5.46
N LYS A 59 17.41 -3.87 6.43
CA LYS A 59 16.63 -2.62 6.47
C LYS A 59 17.18 -1.61 5.48
N ALA A 60 18.49 -1.44 5.40
CA ALA A 60 19.10 -0.59 4.38
C ALA A 60 18.80 -1.10 2.96
N LEU A 61 18.96 -2.41 2.73
CA LEU A 61 18.63 -3.04 1.44
C LEU A 61 17.15 -2.85 1.05
N LEU A 62 16.23 -2.99 2.01
CA LEU A 62 14.81 -2.78 1.75
C LEU A 62 14.50 -1.33 1.38
N ASN A 63 15.11 -0.35 2.07
CA ASN A 63 14.93 1.05 1.73
C ASN A 63 15.47 1.39 0.34
N GLU A 64 16.65 0.86 -0.02
CA GLU A 64 17.21 1.03 -1.35
C GLU A 64 16.35 0.36 -2.43
N TYR A 65 15.81 -0.82 -2.15
CA TYR A 65 14.87 -1.51 -3.02
C TYR A 65 13.62 -0.64 -3.27
N VAL A 66 12.99 -0.12 -2.22
CA VAL A 66 11.80 0.75 -2.32
C VAL A 66 12.11 2.02 -3.12
N ALA A 67 13.24 2.68 -2.85
CA ALA A 67 13.62 3.91 -3.56
C ALA A 67 13.86 3.64 -5.06
N THR A 68 14.56 2.56 -5.39
CA THR A 68 14.82 2.15 -6.77
C THR A 68 13.53 1.74 -7.48
N TYR A 69 12.58 1.15 -6.75
CA TYR A 69 11.30 0.68 -7.27
C TYR A 69 10.45 1.84 -7.76
N HIS A 70 10.34 2.91 -6.98
CA HIS A 70 9.63 4.11 -7.41
C HIS A 70 10.31 4.82 -8.58
N ASN A 71 11.65 4.73 -8.69
CA ASN A 71 12.34 5.28 -9.85
C ASN A 71 12.07 4.47 -11.12
N GLN A 72 12.05 3.14 -11.00
CA GLN A 72 11.65 2.23 -12.07
C GLN A 72 10.19 2.45 -12.48
N GLU A 73 9.28 2.59 -11.52
CA GLU A 73 7.86 2.89 -11.76
C GLU A 73 7.69 4.20 -12.53
N ARG A 74 8.43 5.25 -12.15
CA ARG A 74 8.40 6.54 -12.86
C ARG A 74 8.85 6.40 -14.30
N LEU A 75 9.95 5.68 -14.56
CA LEU A 75 10.44 5.47 -15.92
C LEU A 75 9.53 4.56 -16.74
N MET A 76 8.98 3.50 -16.13
CA MET A 76 8.01 2.65 -16.80
C MET A 76 6.75 3.43 -17.17
N LYS A 77 6.26 4.34 -16.31
CA LYS A 77 5.14 5.22 -16.64
C LYS A 77 5.41 6.11 -17.85
N THR A 78 6.67 6.51 -18.08
CA THR A 78 7.03 7.28 -19.29
C THR A 78 7.01 6.45 -20.57
N VAL A 79 7.27 5.14 -20.47
CA VAL A 79 7.38 4.24 -21.63
C VAL A 79 6.06 3.53 -21.95
N TRP A 80 5.36 3.11 -20.90
CA TRP A 80 4.19 2.24 -20.98
C TRP A 80 2.90 2.87 -20.43
N GLY A 81 2.97 4.07 -19.85
CA GLY A 81 1.79 4.76 -19.31
C GLY A 81 1.06 3.90 -18.27
N GLU A 82 -0.25 3.74 -18.47
CA GLU A 82 -1.14 3.00 -17.57
C GLU A 82 -0.83 1.50 -17.51
N LEU A 83 -0.19 0.93 -18.54
CA LEU A 83 0.25 -0.48 -18.51
C LEU A 83 1.32 -0.74 -17.45
N THR A 84 1.95 0.29 -16.90
CA THR A 84 2.93 0.16 -15.82
C THR A 84 2.34 -0.56 -14.61
N GLU A 85 1.07 -0.35 -14.28
CA GLU A 85 0.45 -0.96 -13.09
C GLU A 85 0.26 -2.48 -13.22
N VAL A 86 0.18 -2.98 -14.46
CA VAL A 86 0.10 -4.42 -14.75
C VAL A 86 1.44 -5.12 -14.49
N TRP A 87 2.54 -4.46 -14.85
CA TRP A 87 3.89 -5.02 -14.78
C TRP A 87 4.62 -4.67 -13.48
N LEU A 88 4.24 -3.58 -12.83
CA LEU A 88 4.85 -3.03 -11.63
C LEU A 88 3.76 -2.52 -10.66
N PRO A 89 2.99 -3.44 -10.03
CA PRO A 89 1.86 -3.08 -9.17
C PRO A 89 2.31 -2.33 -7.90
N PRO A 90 1.47 -1.48 -7.29
CA PRO A 90 1.85 -0.68 -6.12
C PRO A 90 2.56 -1.48 -5.03
N LEU A 91 3.71 -0.96 -4.59
CA LEU A 91 4.58 -1.69 -3.67
C LEU A 91 4.02 -1.71 -2.24
N ASN A 92 3.38 -2.82 -1.87
CA ASN A 92 2.99 -3.11 -0.50
C ASN A 92 4.10 -3.88 0.23
N ALA A 93 5.24 -3.23 0.45
CA ALA A 93 6.39 -3.86 1.09
C ALA A 93 6.04 -4.28 2.53
N PRO A 94 6.26 -5.56 2.92
CA PRO A 94 6.02 -5.99 4.29
C PRO A 94 6.97 -5.24 5.23
N THR A 95 6.42 -4.50 6.19
CA THR A 95 7.22 -3.77 7.19
C THR A 95 8.06 -4.77 7.99
N MET A 96 9.39 -4.63 7.92
CA MET A 96 10.33 -5.43 8.69
C MET A 96 10.24 -5.06 10.18
N ASP A 97 9.45 -5.81 10.95
CA ASP A 97 9.61 -5.87 12.41
C ASP A 97 10.81 -6.78 12.72
N CYS A 98 12.00 -6.19 12.73
CA CYS A 98 13.30 -6.88 12.85
C CYS A 98 13.53 -7.67 14.16
N ASN A 99 12.55 -7.70 15.07
CA ASN A 99 12.70 -8.31 16.40
C ASN A 99 12.08 -9.71 16.50
N LYS A 100 11.47 -10.26 15.44
CA LYS A 100 10.75 -11.55 15.49
C LYS A 100 11.32 -12.67 14.61
N THR A 101 12.33 -12.40 13.79
CA THR A 101 12.86 -13.39 12.83
C THR A 101 13.83 -14.42 13.45
N LYS A 102 14.23 -14.28 14.72
CA LYS A 102 15.03 -15.31 15.41
C LYS A 102 14.22 -16.52 15.88
N ASP A 103 12.90 -16.39 16.04
CA ASP A 103 12.06 -17.45 16.62
C ASP A 103 11.34 -18.31 15.56
N PHE A 104 11.50 -18.00 14.26
CA PHE A 104 10.72 -18.65 13.18
C PHE A 104 11.47 -19.78 12.47
N VAL A 105 12.76 -19.96 12.73
CA VAL A 105 13.59 -20.97 12.02
C VAL A 105 13.52 -22.36 12.68
N ASP A 106 13.04 -22.47 13.92
CA ASP A 106 13.02 -23.75 14.65
C ASP A 106 11.73 -24.59 14.51
N ASN A 107 10.71 -24.14 13.77
CA ASN A 107 9.40 -24.82 13.72
C ASN A 107 8.86 -25.16 12.32
N PHE A 108 9.68 -25.19 11.27
CA PHE A 108 9.22 -25.68 9.96
C PHE A 108 9.56 -27.17 9.79
N GLU A 109 8.69 -28.03 10.33
CA GLU A 109 8.60 -29.42 9.92
C GLU A 109 8.20 -29.50 8.45
N VAL A 110 8.95 -30.33 7.74
CA VAL A 110 8.81 -30.69 6.34
C VAL A 110 7.40 -31.25 6.08
N ILE A 111 6.62 -30.55 5.27
CA ILE A 111 5.45 -31.15 4.59
C ILE A 111 5.86 -31.37 3.13
N GLU A 112 5.96 -32.65 2.79
CA GLU A 112 6.22 -33.17 1.45
C GLU A 112 5.13 -32.76 0.44
N GLU A 113 5.62 -32.48 -0.77
CA GLU A 113 5.00 -32.62 -2.09
C GLU A 113 3.47 -32.78 -2.17
N SER A 114 2.82 -31.76 -2.74
CA SER A 114 1.53 -31.93 -3.40
C SER A 114 1.48 -31.13 -4.70
N SER A 115 1.11 -31.86 -5.75
CA SER A 115 1.06 -31.58 -7.18
C SER A 115 0.73 -30.14 -7.60
N VAL A 116 1.59 -29.61 -8.48
CA VAL A 116 1.37 -28.43 -9.33
C VAL A 116 0.34 -28.78 -10.42
N PRO A 117 -0.74 -28.00 -10.61
CA PRO A 117 -1.51 -28.09 -11.84
C PRO A 117 -0.82 -27.29 -12.95
N GLU A 118 -0.55 -28.01 -14.03
CA GLU A 118 0.03 -27.61 -15.30
C GLU A 118 -0.85 -26.58 -16.04
N PHE A 119 -0.71 -25.28 -15.74
CA PHE A 119 -1.37 -24.21 -16.50
C PHE A 119 -0.49 -22.96 -16.63
N LEU A 120 0.62 -23.08 -17.36
CA LEU A 120 1.29 -21.93 -17.96
C LEU A 120 1.70 -22.28 -19.39
N ASN A 121 0.75 -22.11 -20.32
CA ASN A 121 1.08 -21.84 -21.71
C ASN A 121 1.02 -20.32 -21.92
N PRO A 122 1.99 -19.71 -22.62
CA PRO A 122 2.06 -18.28 -22.82
C PRO A 122 1.01 -17.81 -23.85
N LEU A 123 0.32 -16.71 -23.55
CA LEU A 123 -0.50 -15.98 -24.54
C LEU A 123 0.38 -15.42 -25.67
N PRO A 124 -0.12 -15.35 -26.91
CA PRO A 124 0.61 -14.72 -28.00
C PRO A 124 0.59 -13.20 -27.87
N VAL A 125 1.77 -12.60 -28.04
CA VAL A 125 1.98 -11.16 -28.21
C VAL A 125 1.28 -10.70 -29.51
N ILE A 126 0.31 -9.79 -29.40
CA ILE A 126 -0.31 -9.11 -30.55
C ILE A 126 0.00 -7.61 -30.44
N GLY A 127 0.50 -7.07 -31.55
CA GLY A 127 1.23 -5.81 -31.66
C GLY A 127 0.46 -4.54 -31.37
N GLY A 128 1.25 -3.49 -31.16
CA GLY A 128 0.82 -2.15 -30.77
C GLY A 128 -0.06 -1.46 -31.80
N GLN A 129 -1.01 -0.69 -31.28
CA GLN A 129 -1.65 0.41 -31.98
C GLN A 129 -1.89 1.54 -30.98
N GLU A 130 -1.21 2.66 -31.22
CA GLU A 130 -1.29 3.88 -30.42
C GLU A 130 -2.71 4.46 -30.45
N PHE A 131 -3.36 4.54 -29.28
CA PHE A 131 -4.62 5.26 -29.11
C PHE A 131 -4.33 6.67 -28.58
N SER A 132 -4.47 7.68 -29.43
CA SER A 132 -4.57 9.08 -29.03
C SER A 132 -6.05 9.47 -28.98
N LEU A 133 -6.60 9.62 -27.77
CA LEU A 133 -7.91 10.25 -27.55
C LEU A 133 -7.72 11.74 -27.21
N PRO A 134 -8.52 12.66 -27.77
CA PRO A 134 -8.43 14.08 -27.46
C PRO A 134 -9.16 14.37 -26.13
N PHE A 135 -8.40 14.58 -25.05
CA PHE A 135 -8.96 15.09 -23.81
C PHE A 135 -9.24 16.60 -23.97
N VAL A 136 -10.52 16.96 -24.04
CA VAL A 136 -10.95 18.36 -23.99
C VAL A 136 -10.75 18.87 -22.56
N ALA A 137 -9.90 19.87 -22.41
CA ALA A 137 -9.60 20.51 -21.13
C ALA A 137 -10.85 21.19 -20.54
N PRO A 138 -11.19 20.97 -19.25
CA PRO A 138 -12.16 21.80 -18.58
C PRO A 138 -11.52 23.15 -18.24
N THR A 139 -12.21 24.18 -18.69
CA THR A 139 -11.92 25.61 -18.50
C THR A 139 -11.64 25.98 -17.06
N SER A 140 -10.64 26.84 -16.91
CA SER A 140 -10.12 27.47 -15.70
C SER A 140 -11.18 28.18 -14.85
N TYR A 141 -11.35 27.73 -13.61
CA TYR A 141 -12.01 28.48 -12.54
C TYR A 141 -10.97 29.27 -11.75
N THR A 142 -10.99 30.61 -11.88
CA THR A 142 -10.15 31.53 -11.11
C THR A 142 -10.80 31.82 -9.76
N GLY A 143 -10.59 30.94 -8.79
CA GLY A 143 -11.01 31.12 -7.39
C GLY A 143 -9.87 31.64 -6.51
N ALA A 144 -9.86 32.95 -6.23
CA ALA A 144 -8.88 33.64 -5.39
C ALA A 144 -9.04 33.39 -3.88
N PHE A 145 -8.83 32.14 -3.42
CA PHE A 145 -9.05 31.76 -2.01
C PHE A 145 -7.80 31.41 -1.19
N PHE A 146 -6.60 31.47 -1.76
CA PHE A 146 -5.35 31.28 -1.01
C PHE A 146 -4.48 32.54 -1.05
N GLN A 147 -4.88 33.57 -0.31
CA GLN A 147 -3.95 34.62 0.09
C GLN A 147 -3.02 34.07 1.18
N GLN A 148 -1.75 33.88 0.84
CA GLN A 148 -0.69 33.64 1.82
C GLN A 148 -0.42 34.94 2.59
N PRO A 149 -0.33 34.92 3.93
CA PRO A 149 0.12 36.08 4.69
C PRO A 149 1.63 36.28 4.51
N PRO A 150 2.13 37.52 4.36
CA PRO A 150 3.56 37.79 4.23
C PRO A 150 4.21 37.74 5.62
N THR A 151 5.10 36.78 5.86
CA THR A 151 5.98 36.77 7.03
C THR A 151 7.39 37.17 6.63
N SER A 152 7.65 38.47 6.69
CA SER A 152 9.00 39.00 6.90
C SER A 152 9.47 38.64 8.31
N LYS A 153 10.62 37.96 8.45
CA LYS A 153 11.61 38.16 9.53
C LYS A 153 12.84 37.25 9.36
N SER A 154 13.98 37.93 9.23
CA SER A 154 15.39 37.55 9.42
C SER A 154 15.72 36.15 9.95
N PRO A 155 16.75 35.47 9.39
CA PRO A 155 17.35 34.30 10.04
C PRO A 155 18.21 34.73 11.23
N VAL A 156 17.92 34.17 12.41
CA VAL A 156 18.81 34.20 13.58
C VAL A 156 19.63 32.91 13.55
N LEU A 157 20.96 33.05 13.50
CA LEU A 157 21.92 31.95 13.53
C LEU A 157 21.84 31.18 14.86
N PRO A 158 21.95 29.84 14.87
CA PRO A 158 22.05 29.07 16.10
C PRO A 158 23.44 29.22 16.74
N PRO A 159 23.55 29.26 18.08
CA PRO A 159 24.84 29.33 18.76
C PRO A 159 25.57 27.99 18.70
N THR A 160 26.83 28.05 18.30
CA THR A 160 27.86 27.01 18.43
C THR A 160 28.03 26.58 19.90
N LEU A 161 27.76 25.31 20.19
CA LEU A 161 28.19 24.67 21.43
C LEU A 161 29.50 23.92 21.20
N THR A 162 30.58 24.53 21.68
CA THR A 162 31.91 23.95 21.85
C THR A 162 31.90 22.89 22.97
N THR A 163 32.36 21.69 22.62
CA THR A 163 33.17 20.75 23.42
C THR A 163 33.14 20.83 24.95
N SER A 164 32.73 19.74 25.61
CA SER A 164 33.29 19.35 26.89
C SER A 164 33.24 17.83 27.11
N ALA A 165 34.42 17.23 27.01
CA ALA A 165 34.96 16.11 27.78
C ALA A 165 34.07 14.90 28.15
N MET A 166 34.44 13.77 27.56
CA MET A 166 34.29 12.43 28.14
C MET A 166 34.97 12.36 29.52
N LEU A 167 34.34 11.67 30.48
CA LEU A 167 34.92 10.75 31.49
C LEU A 167 33.78 10.16 32.37
N PRO A 168 34.00 9.06 33.11
CA PRO A 168 33.31 7.81 32.89
C PRO A 168 32.15 7.55 33.86
N SER A 169 31.33 6.58 33.44
CA SER A 169 30.20 6.01 34.15
C SER A 169 30.66 5.26 35.41
N ASP A 170 30.43 5.85 36.57
CA ASP A 170 30.42 5.12 37.84
C ASP A 170 28.97 4.74 38.20
N ASP A 171 28.74 3.43 38.20
CA ASP A 171 27.55 2.77 38.69
C ASP A 171 27.32 3.13 40.17
N VAL A 172 26.34 4.00 40.42
CA VAL A 172 25.78 4.19 41.75
C VAL A 172 24.35 3.67 41.75
N HIS A 173 24.23 2.34 41.84
CA HIS A 173 23.02 1.64 42.25
C HIS A 173 22.61 2.04 43.68
N MET A 174 21.95 3.18 43.82
CA MET A 174 21.26 3.56 45.05
C MET A 174 19.80 3.09 45.00
N HIS A 175 19.59 1.79 45.23
CA HIS A 175 18.29 1.24 45.60
C HIS A 175 17.88 1.73 47.01
N LYS A 176 17.49 3.00 47.11
CA LYS A 176 16.80 3.50 48.30
C LYS A 176 15.39 2.91 48.33
N LYS A 177 15.24 1.80 49.06
CA LYS A 177 13.96 1.25 49.50
C LYS A 177 13.21 2.34 50.29
N ARG A 178 12.32 3.07 49.62
CA ARG A 178 11.39 4.00 50.26
C ARG A 178 10.37 3.17 51.05
N LYS A 179 10.38 3.31 52.38
CA LYS A 179 9.31 2.85 53.29
C LYS A 179 7.97 3.36 52.76
N ARG A 180 7.13 2.45 52.26
CA ARG A 180 5.71 2.69 51.96
C ARG A 180 4.95 2.64 53.28
N GLY A 181 4.98 3.75 54.01
CA GLY A 181 4.13 4.00 55.18
C GLY A 181 3.48 5.35 55.01
N SER A 182 2.53 5.44 54.09
CA SER A 182 1.62 6.58 53.99
C SER A 182 0.25 5.97 53.82
N GLU A 183 -0.59 6.13 54.84
CA GLU A 183 -2.03 5.97 54.71
C GLU A 183 -2.45 6.70 53.44
N ARG A 184 -2.91 5.94 52.44
CA ARG A 184 -3.48 6.52 51.24
C ARG A 184 -4.84 7.05 51.66
N ALA A 185 -4.92 8.36 51.90
CA ALA A 185 -6.19 9.07 51.98
C ALA A 185 -7.08 8.60 50.84
N SER A 186 -8.36 8.33 51.12
CA SER A 186 -9.27 7.77 50.13
C SER A 186 -9.41 8.74 48.95
N LEU A 187 -9.80 8.24 47.78
CA LEU A 187 -9.96 9.12 46.61
C LEU A 187 -11.01 10.21 46.86
N GLU A 188 -12.06 9.86 47.64
CA GLU A 188 -13.12 10.77 48.08
C GLU A 188 -12.59 11.85 49.03
N GLU A 189 -11.73 11.48 49.97
CA GLU A 189 -11.12 12.42 50.89
C GLU A 189 -10.23 13.44 50.15
N ASN A 190 -9.44 12.98 49.18
CA ASN A 190 -8.63 13.86 48.34
C ASN A 190 -9.48 14.79 47.46
N THR A 191 -10.66 14.35 46.99
CA THR A 191 -11.58 15.23 46.24
C THR A 191 -12.17 16.32 47.11
N LEU A 192 -12.61 15.97 48.32
CA LEU A 192 -13.17 16.93 49.28
C LEU A 192 -12.11 17.95 49.72
N GLN A 193 -10.89 17.50 50.00
CA GLN A 193 -9.78 18.38 50.35
C GLN A 193 -9.39 19.33 49.22
N LEU A 194 -9.35 18.84 47.97
CA LEU A 194 -9.08 19.72 46.82
C LEU A 194 -10.18 20.77 46.67
N ALA A 195 -11.45 20.38 46.80
CA ALA A 195 -12.58 21.29 46.69
C ALA A 195 -12.54 22.38 47.78
N GLN A 196 -12.27 22.02 49.04
CA GLN A 196 -12.12 22.96 50.15
C GLN A 196 -10.96 23.93 49.95
N LEU A 197 -9.79 23.44 49.51
CA LEU A 197 -8.64 24.32 49.23
C LEU A 197 -8.90 25.24 48.03
N GLN A 198 -9.67 24.78 47.06
CA GLN A 198 -10.05 25.55 45.88
C GLN A 198 -11.05 26.67 46.23
N THR A 199 -12.09 26.37 47.02
CA THR A 199 -13.06 27.39 47.47
C THR A 199 -12.40 28.47 48.33
N ARG A 200 -11.49 28.10 49.23
CA ARG A 200 -10.71 29.08 50.02
C ARG A 200 -9.85 29.98 49.15
N LYS A 201 -9.22 29.41 48.11
CA LYS A 201 -8.44 30.19 47.13
C LYS A 201 -9.33 31.16 46.33
N GLU A 202 -10.51 30.70 45.90
CA GLU A 202 -11.47 31.51 45.14
C GLU A 202 -12.10 32.62 45.99
N ALA A 203 -12.29 32.38 47.29
CA ALA A 203 -12.73 33.37 48.27
C ALA A 203 -11.64 34.41 48.64
N GLY A 204 -10.44 34.29 48.07
CA GLY A 204 -9.32 35.22 48.33
C GLY A 204 -8.59 34.99 49.65
N GLU A 205 -8.85 33.89 50.36
CA GLU A 205 -8.11 33.54 51.57
C GLU A 205 -6.66 33.16 51.24
N LYS A 206 -5.71 33.67 52.04
CA LYS A 206 -4.30 33.31 51.91
C LYS A 206 -4.06 31.91 52.46
N LEU A 207 -3.86 30.96 51.55
CA LEU A 207 -3.39 29.62 51.90
C LEU A 207 -2.03 29.67 52.59
N THR A 208 -1.86 28.86 53.63
CA THR A 208 -0.56 28.62 54.26
C THR A 208 0.36 27.85 53.31
N ASP A 209 1.68 27.92 53.51
CA ASP A 209 2.64 27.19 52.67
C ASP A 209 2.45 25.66 52.64
N PRO A 210 2.10 24.96 53.75
CA PRO A 210 1.74 23.54 53.67
C PRO A 210 0.48 23.31 52.82
N GLU A 211 -0.55 24.14 52.95
CA GLU A 211 -1.78 24.02 52.16
C GLU A 211 -1.53 24.28 50.67
N LYS A 212 -0.66 25.24 50.31
CA LYS A 212 -0.24 25.45 48.91
C LYS A 212 0.45 24.23 48.33
N LYS A 213 1.31 23.57 49.12
CA LYS A 213 2.03 22.36 48.72
C LYS A 213 1.04 21.20 48.52
N GLU A 214 0.08 21.05 49.43
CA GLU A 214 -0.95 20.03 49.34
C GLU A 214 -1.91 20.27 48.16
N PHE A 215 -2.32 21.52 47.94
CA PHE A 215 -3.12 21.90 46.77
C PHE A 215 -2.43 21.56 45.45
N ARG A 216 -1.13 21.84 45.32
CA ARG A 216 -0.34 21.45 44.14
C ARG A 216 -0.26 19.92 43.99
N ARG A 217 -0.06 19.19 45.09
CA ARG A 217 -0.01 17.73 45.11
C ARG A 217 -1.31 17.13 44.59
N LEU A 218 -2.44 17.57 45.14
CA LEU A 218 -3.78 17.12 44.76
C LEU A 218 -4.10 17.48 43.31
N ARG A 219 -3.83 18.72 42.89
CA ARG A 219 -4.05 19.14 41.49
C ARG A 219 -3.26 18.27 40.50
N ASN A 220 -2.00 17.97 40.80
CA ASN A 220 -1.17 17.10 39.96
C ASN A 220 -1.69 15.66 39.94
N LEU A 221 -2.18 15.16 41.08
CA LEU A 221 -2.80 13.83 41.18
C LEU A 221 -4.01 13.71 40.26
N PHE A 222 -4.94 14.67 40.31
CA PHE A 222 -6.14 14.64 39.46
C PHE A 222 -5.81 14.90 37.99
N ALA A 223 -4.85 15.78 37.68
CA ALA A 223 -4.38 15.98 36.31
C ALA A 223 -3.77 14.69 35.72
N ALA A 224 -2.98 13.96 36.51
CA ALA A 224 -2.42 12.67 36.09
C ALA A 224 -3.52 11.61 35.89
N LYS A 225 -4.55 11.59 36.75
CA LYS A 225 -5.72 10.71 36.59
C LYS A 225 -6.46 11.02 35.29
N ALA A 226 -6.82 12.28 35.06
CA ALA A 226 -7.50 12.72 33.85
C ALA A 226 -6.68 12.43 32.58
N SER A 227 -5.36 12.60 32.63
CA SER A 227 -4.46 12.26 31.52
C SER A 227 -4.50 10.75 31.20
N ARG A 228 -4.43 9.89 32.22
CA ARG A 228 -4.53 8.44 32.05
C ARG A 228 -5.90 8.03 31.52
N GLU A 229 -6.96 8.67 31.97
CA GLU A 229 -8.32 8.42 31.51
C GLU A 229 -8.50 8.81 30.04
N LYS A 230 -8.04 10.00 29.63
CA LYS A 230 -8.01 10.43 28.23
C LYS A 230 -7.23 9.46 27.33
N ARG A 231 -6.08 8.97 27.82
CA ARG A 231 -5.30 7.97 27.08
C ARG A 231 -6.09 6.68 26.92
N LYS A 232 -6.74 6.20 27.99
CA LYS A 232 -7.59 5.00 27.96
C LYS A 232 -8.73 5.16 26.97
N THR A 233 -9.47 6.28 26.99
CA THR A 233 -10.58 6.51 26.04
C THR A 233 -10.09 6.60 24.61
N HIS A 234 -8.96 7.26 24.36
CA HIS A 234 -8.36 7.33 23.03
C HIS A 234 -7.93 5.95 22.51
N THR A 235 -7.30 5.13 23.35
CA THR A 235 -6.93 3.75 22.97
C THR A 235 -8.16 2.92 22.66
N GLN A 236 -9.23 3.01 23.46
CA GLN A 236 -10.50 2.33 23.17
C GLN A 236 -11.15 2.80 21.87
N GLN A 237 -11.05 4.09 21.56
CA GLN A 237 -11.56 4.63 20.30
C GLN A 237 -10.77 4.08 19.10
N LEU A 238 -9.44 4.03 19.20
CA LEU A 238 -8.59 3.44 18.16
C LEU A 238 -8.89 1.94 17.95
N GLU A 239 -9.08 1.19 19.03
CA GLU A 239 -9.44 -0.23 18.96
C GLU A 239 -10.78 -0.44 18.22
N ARG A 240 -11.78 0.41 18.47
CA ARG A 240 -13.06 0.38 17.75
C ARG A 240 -12.90 0.70 16.28
N THR A 241 -12.22 1.79 15.94
CA THR A 241 -12.01 2.17 14.53
C THR A 241 -11.22 1.11 13.77
N TYR A 242 -10.26 0.45 14.44
CA TYR A 242 -9.52 -0.64 13.83
C TYR A 242 -10.42 -1.86 13.56
N ALA A 243 -11.29 -2.21 14.49
CA ALA A 243 -12.25 -3.31 14.30
C ALA A 243 -13.23 -3.02 13.15
N GLU A 244 -13.79 -1.80 13.11
CA GLU A 244 -14.69 -1.34 12.04
C GLU A 244 -14.00 -1.40 10.67
N LEU A 245 -12.81 -0.80 10.53
CA LEU A 245 -12.06 -0.82 9.27
C LEU A 245 -11.61 -2.22 8.86
N SER A 246 -11.29 -3.09 9.83
CA SER A 246 -10.92 -4.48 9.53
C SER A 246 -12.12 -5.28 9.02
N GLU A 247 -13.33 -5.02 9.52
CA GLU A 247 -14.55 -5.65 9.04
C GLU A 247 -14.92 -5.15 7.64
N GLU A 248 -14.85 -3.84 7.41
CA GLU A 248 -15.05 -3.24 6.09
C GLU A 248 -14.07 -3.80 5.05
N ASN A 249 -12.78 -3.92 5.39
CA ASN A 249 -11.78 -4.45 4.47
C ASN A 249 -12.06 -5.92 4.10
N LYS A 250 -12.48 -6.74 5.07
CA LYS A 250 -12.91 -8.12 4.80
C LYS A 250 -14.14 -8.18 3.91
N GLN A 251 -15.09 -7.26 4.10
CA GLN A 251 -16.26 -7.18 3.25
C GLN A 251 -15.88 -6.84 1.80
N LEU A 252 -15.01 -5.84 1.61
CA LEU A 252 -14.50 -5.45 0.29
C LEU A 252 -13.70 -6.57 -0.38
N GLU A 253 -12.88 -7.32 0.38
CA GLU A 253 -12.18 -8.50 -0.14
C GLU A 253 -13.16 -9.56 -0.66
N ASN A 254 -14.24 -9.83 0.08
CA ASN A 254 -15.27 -10.76 -0.35
C ASN A 254 -16.02 -10.27 -1.60
N ASP A 255 -16.34 -8.98 -1.66
CA ASP A 255 -17.01 -8.38 -2.83
C ASP A 255 -16.12 -8.44 -4.08
N CYS A 256 -14.81 -8.20 -3.93
CA CYS A 256 -13.83 -8.36 -5.01
C CYS A 256 -13.79 -9.82 -5.51
N ILE A 257 -13.70 -10.80 -4.60
CA ILE A 257 -13.71 -12.22 -4.96
C ILE A 257 -15.00 -12.56 -5.71
N TRP A 258 -16.15 -12.08 -5.22
CA TRP A 258 -17.43 -12.32 -5.88
C TRP A 258 -17.45 -11.73 -7.29
N LEU A 259 -17.04 -10.47 -7.46
CA LEU A 259 -16.96 -9.81 -8.77
C LEU A 259 -15.98 -10.47 -9.74
N GLU A 260 -14.86 -10.98 -9.24
CA GLU A 260 -13.90 -11.74 -10.04
C GLU A 260 -14.50 -13.07 -10.50
N THR A 261 -15.20 -13.78 -9.61
CA THR A 261 -15.89 -15.03 -9.99
C THR A 261 -16.99 -14.80 -11.01
N GLU A 262 -17.80 -13.75 -10.84
CA GLU A 262 -18.86 -13.39 -11.78
C GLU A 262 -18.29 -13.00 -13.14
N ASN A 263 -17.25 -12.15 -13.17
CA ASN A 263 -16.57 -11.80 -14.42
C ASN A 263 -15.99 -13.03 -15.13
N ARG A 264 -15.44 -13.99 -14.38
CA ARG A 264 -14.93 -15.23 -14.96
C ARG A 264 -16.06 -16.03 -15.61
N ILE A 265 -17.18 -16.21 -14.92
CA ILE A 265 -18.37 -16.91 -15.45
C ILE A 265 -18.85 -16.24 -16.73
N LEU A 266 -19.04 -14.91 -16.72
CA LEU A 266 -19.48 -14.16 -17.89
C LEU A 266 -18.51 -14.28 -19.08
N ARG A 267 -17.20 -14.34 -18.82
CA ARG A 267 -16.19 -14.58 -19.87
C ARG A 267 -16.27 -15.99 -20.45
N GLU A 268 -16.53 -16.99 -19.62
CA GLU A 268 -16.72 -18.37 -20.05
C GLU A 268 -17.99 -18.52 -20.90
N GLU A 269 -19.10 -17.90 -20.49
CA GLU A 269 -20.35 -17.84 -21.25
C GLU A 269 -20.14 -17.15 -22.60
N LEU A 270 -19.52 -15.97 -22.61
CA LEU A 270 -19.21 -15.24 -23.84
C LEU A 270 -18.33 -16.06 -24.80
N ASN A 271 -17.35 -16.80 -24.28
CA ASN A 271 -16.49 -17.67 -25.09
C ASN A 271 -17.28 -18.87 -25.66
N ALA A 272 -18.20 -19.44 -24.88
CA ALA A 272 -19.09 -20.49 -25.37
C ALA A 272 -19.96 -20.00 -26.54
N ASP A 273 -20.52 -18.80 -26.41
CA ASP A 273 -21.31 -18.16 -27.48
C ASP A 273 -20.47 -17.86 -28.72
N LEU A 274 -19.24 -17.36 -28.56
CA LEU A 274 -18.33 -17.13 -29.68
C LEU A 274 -17.95 -18.43 -30.40
N LYS A 275 -17.73 -19.52 -29.66
CA LYS A 275 -17.49 -20.86 -30.24
C LYS A 275 -18.70 -21.36 -31.02
N LEU A 276 -19.91 -21.17 -30.48
CA LEU A 276 -21.16 -21.52 -31.17
C LEU A 276 -21.32 -20.71 -32.46
N LEU A 277 -21.09 -19.39 -32.42
CA LEU A 277 -21.16 -18.52 -33.60
C LEU A 277 -20.11 -18.90 -34.66
N SER A 278 -18.89 -19.23 -34.25
CA SER A 278 -17.84 -19.74 -35.14
C SER A 278 -18.23 -21.07 -35.79
N TRP A 279 -18.81 -21.99 -35.01
CA TRP A 279 -19.34 -23.26 -35.51
C TRP A 279 -20.46 -23.03 -36.52
N ILE A 280 -21.43 -22.14 -36.23
CA ILE A 280 -22.48 -21.75 -37.17
C ILE A 280 -21.87 -21.18 -38.45
N SER A 281 -20.90 -20.26 -38.33
CA SER A 281 -20.26 -19.63 -39.49
C SER A 281 -19.55 -20.62 -40.41
N THR A 282 -19.03 -21.72 -39.88
CA THR A 282 -18.31 -22.75 -40.65
C THR A 282 -19.23 -23.79 -41.26
N HIS A 283 -20.43 -23.98 -40.70
CA HIS A 283 -21.38 -25.03 -41.11
C HIS A 283 -22.59 -24.50 -41.90
N ILE A 284 -22.84 -23.18 -41.94
CA ILE A 284 -23.75 -22.63 -42.94
C ILE A 284 -23.07 -22.76 -44.30
N GLY A 285 -23.69 -23.52 -45.21
CA GLY A 285 -23.22 -23.71 -46.59
C GLY A 285 -23.08 -22.40 -47.38
N PRO A 286 -22.61 -22.46 -48.64
CA PRO A 286 -22.47 -21.27 -49.47
C PRO A 286 -23.81 -20.53 -49.56
N ALA A 287 -23.79 -19.22 -49.28
CA ALA A 287 -24.99 -18.41 -49.24
C ALA A 287 -25.79 -18.54 -50.55
N SER A 288 -27.02 -19.04 -50.44
CA SER A 288 -27.93 -19.21 -51.59
C SER A 288 -28.60 -17.90 -52.01
N SER A 289 -28.52 -16.88 -51.15
CA SER A 289 -29.11 -15.56 -51.34
C SER A 289 -28.16 -14.45 -50.87
N GLU A 290 -28.32 -13.25 -51.43
CA GLU A 290 -27.53 -12.07 -51.09
C GLU A 290 -27.69 -11.66 -49.61
N SER A 291 -28.89 -11.83 -49.04
CA SER A 291 -29.16 -11.60 -47.62
C SER A 291 -28.41 -12.57 -46.70
N GLN A 292 -28.29 -13.85 -47.07
CA GLN A 292 -27.47 -14.83 -46.34
C GLN A 292 -25.97 -14.49 -46.42
N ARG A 293 -25.51 -13.97 -47.56
CA ARG A 293 -24.11 -13.56 -47.74
C ARG A 293 -23.76 -12.36 -46.87
N LEU A 294 -24.62 -11.34 -46.83
CA LEU A 294 -24.45 -10.17 -45.96
C LEU A 294 -24.44 -10.57 -44.48
N PHE A 295 -25.33 -11.48 -44.07
CA PHE A 295 -25.34 -11.99 -42.70
C PHE A 295 -24.04 -12.75 -42.35
N GLN A 296 -23.55 -13.63 -43.24
CA GLN A 296 -22.28 -14.33 -43.04
C GLN A 296 -21.08 -13.37 -42.98
N GLU A 297 -21.05 -12.31 -43.80
CA GLU A 297 -20.01 -11.29 -43.78
C GLU A 297 -20.04 -10.45 -42.48
N GLN A 298 -21.22 -10.06 -42.00
CA GLN A 298 -21.39 -9.37 -40.72
C GLN A 298 -20.94 -10.24 -39.54
N LEU A 299 -21.33 -11.51 -39.53
CA LEU A 299 -20.98 -12.45 -38.47
C LEU A 299 -19.46 -12.72 -38.44
N ARG A 300 -18.81 -12.83 -39.60
CA ARG A 300 -17.34 -12.89 -39.69
C ARG A 300 -16.68 -11.60 -39.21
N ALA A 301 -17.21 -10.43 -39.54
CA ALA A 301 -16.65 -9.16 -39.10
C ALA A 301 -16.69 -8.99 -37.58
N VAL A 302 -17.75 -9.46 -36.94
CA VAL A 302 -17.90 -9.46 -35.47
C VAL A 302 -16.89 -10.42 -34.83
N LEU A 303 -16.77 -11.64 -35.35
CA LEU A 303 -15.79 -12.62 -34.87
C LEU A 303 -14.34 -12.12 -35.03
N LEU A 304 -14.02 -11.48 -36.16
CA LEU A 304 -12.70 -10.88 -36.42
C LEU A 304 -12.39 -9.72 -35.46
N ARG A 305 -13.35 -8.83 -35.21
CA ARG A 305 -13.16 -7.73 -34.26
C ARG A 305 -12.95 -8.23 -32.84
N PHE A 306 -13.72 -9.23 -32.41
CA PHE A 306 -13.54 -9.85 -31.09
C PHE A 306 -12.19 -10.57 -30.97
N SER A 307 -11.75 -11.26 -32.03
CA SER A 307 -10.43 -11.90 -32.09
C SER A 307 -9.28 -10.91 -32.01
N MET A 308 -9.44 -9.70 -32.56
CA MET A 308 -8.40 -8.68 -32.63
C MET A 308 -8.37 -7.80 -31.37
N ASN A 309 -9.50 -7.63 -30.69
CA ASN A 309 -9.60 -6.80 -29.50
C ASN A 309 -10.60 -7.41 -28.49
N PRO A 310 -10.16 -8.35 -27.64
CA PRO A 310 -11.03 -9.04 -26.67
C PRO A 310 -11.54 -8.11 -25.55
N SER A 311 -10.95 -6.91 -25.41
CA SER A 311 -11.38 -5.85 -24.49
C SER A 311 -12.39 -4.86 -25.10
N ALA A 312 -12.86 -5.09 -26.34
CA ALA A 312 -13.78 -4.19 -27.01
C ALA A 312 -15.10 -4.03 -26.23
N THR A 313 -15.51 -2.80 -26.00
CA THR A 313 -16.76 -2.52 -25.29
C THR A 313 -17.98 -2.86 -26.16
N PRO A 314 -19.16 -3.13 -25.57
CA PRO A 314 -20.38 -3.43 -26.32
C PRO A 314 -20.77 -2.34 -27.32
N GLU A 315 -20.34 -1.10 -27.09
CA GLU A 315 -20.59 0.06 -27.96
C GLU A 315 -19.70 0.03 -29.21
N GLU A 316 -18.43 -0.38 -29.07
CA GLU A 316 -17.47 -0.53 -30.17
C GLU A 316 -17.85 -1.67 -31.13
N LEU A 317 -18.46 -2.74 -30.58
CA LEU A 317 -18.96 -3.88 -31.33
C LEU A 317 -20.24 -3.55 -32.11
N ARG A 318 -21.07 -2.62 -31.60
CA ARG A 318 -22.33 -2.22 -32.23
C ARG A 318 -22.13 -1.53 -33.57
N GLY A 319 -21.02 -0.81 -33.74
CA GLY A 319 -20.63 -0.18 -35.00
C GLY A 319 -20.24 -1.17 -36.12
N ALA A 320 -20.17 -2.49 -35.85
CA ALA A 320 -19.96 -3.50 -36.89
C ALA A 320 -21.25 -3.87 -37.65
N PHE A 321 -22.42 -3.58 -37.08
CA PHE A 321 -23.72 -3.95 -37.64
C PHE A 321 -24.42 -2.81 -38.40
N THR A 322 -23.88 -1.60 -38.34
CA THR A 322 -24.41 -0.45 -39.07
C THR A 322 -23.79 -0.39 -40.48
N PRO A 323 -24.57 -0.61 -41.56
CA PRO A 323 -24.07 -0.42 -42.91
C PRO A 323 -23.68 1.05 -43.12
N LYS A 324 -22.53 1.29 -43.75
CA LYS A 324 -22.12 2.61 -44.22
C LYS A 324 -22.83 2.97 -45.51
#